data_AF-A0A960HBY8-F1
#
_entry.id   AF-A0A960HBY8-F1
#
_cell.length_a   1.000
_cell.length_b   1.000
_cell.length_c   1.000
_cell.angle_alpha   90.00
_cell.angle_beta   90.00
_cell.angle_gamma   90.00
#
_symmetry.space_group_name_H-M   'P 1'
#
loop_
_entity.id
_entity.type
_entity.pdbx_description
1 polymer ?
#
loop_
_entity_poly.entity_id
_entity_poly.type
_entity_poly.pdbx_seq_one_letter_code
_entity_poly.pdbx_strand_id
1 'polypeptide(L)'
;MLAIDPALVDFNYGPESYDAVIITALAAEEAQTDGAALSDKINGITRGGEKCTTYADCLALIKAGTDVDYDGASGPLEFSGNGEPTEASYGILEFGSNGCEETKECIDNDKTTFVTATAPSSADVPQQTTTATREGDGEFVVGSLLPETGSLAFLGPPEFAGVNLAIEEINEAGGVLGKPARHIQGDSGDTENGVAPGTVDTLLSQNVDVIVGAASSSVSLSVIDKIINAGVIQFSPANTSKKFSTYDDNALYFRDAPSDILQGQVLADTIIGDGHSNVYALVLNDDYGTGLLEDLKSGLEGGGATVVGDSVYDPKAADFSAEVEDAKGADPDAIVIIGFDETSRILTTMIEQGIGPSDVAVYGVDGNMGNALAENFEAGT
;
A
#
# COMPACT_ATOMS: atom_id res chain seq x y z
N MET A 1 -15.43 1.06 9.39
CA MET A 1 -14.37 0.19 9.99
C MET A 1 -14.56 -0.01 11.50
N LEU A 2 -14.70 1.01 12.35
CA LEU A 2 -14.93 0.79 13.81
C LEU A 2 -16.19 -0.01 14.18
N ALA A 3 -17.18 -0.05 13.28
CA ALA A 3 -18.34 -0.93 13.44
C ALA A 3 -18.00 -2.41 13.25
N ILE A 4 -16.98 -2.71 12.43
CA ILE A 4 -16.45 -4.05 12.15
C ILE A 4 -15.47 -4.45 13.26
N ASP A 5 -14.50 -3.60 13.53
CA ASP A 5 -13.51 -3.80 14.59
C ASP A 5 -13.41 -2.54 15.49
N PRO A 6 -14.07 -2.55 16.65
CA PRO A 6 -14.00 -1.45 17.62
C PRO A 6 -12.63 -1.30 18.29
N ALA A 7 -11.70 -2.25 18.11
CA ALA A 7 -10.38 -2.22 18.72
C ALA A 7 -9.32 -1.52 17.84
N LEU A 8 -9.68 -1.10 16.62
CA LEU A 8 -8.78 -0.35 15.75
C LEU A 8 -8.31 0.94 16.42
N VAL A 9 -6.99 1.15 16.36
CA VAL A 9 -6.31 2.34 16.88
C VAL A 9 -5.80 3.26 15.77
N ASP A 10 -5.69 2.74 14.55
CA ASP A 10 -5.46 3.49 13.31
C ASP A 10 -6.24 2.83 12.15
N PHE A 11 -6.13 3.43 10.96
CA PHE A 11 -6.88 3.03 9.77
C PHE A 11 -5.97 2.86 8.54
N ASN A 12 -4.66 2.66 8.74
CA ASN A 12 -3.70 2.59 7.63
C ASN A 12 -4.11 1.49 6.64
N TYR A 13 -4.18 1.82 5.34
CA TYR A 13 -4.53 0.92 4.24
C TYR A 13 -5.92 0.23 4.33
N GLY A 14 -6.72 0.57 5.34
CA GLY A 14 -8.11 0.13 5.50
C GLY A 14 -9.05 0.71 4.43
N PRO A 15 -9.03 2.03 4.17
CA PRO A 15 -9.77 2.66 3.09
C PRO A 15 -9.42 2.07 1.70
N GLU A 16 -8.16 1.80 1.45
CA GLU A 16 -7.64 1.19 0.22
C GLU A 16 -8.17 -0.25 0.08
N SER A 17 -8.06 -1.06 1.14
CA SER A 17 -8.64 -2.41 1.14
C SER A 17 -10.16 -2.42 0.93
N TYR A 18 -10.86 -1.40 1.42
CA TYR A 18 -12.28 -1.20 1.15
C TYR A 18 -12.52 -0.86 -0.32
N ASP A 19 -11.78 0.12 -0.87
CA ASP A 19 -11.94 0.59 -2.24
C ASP A 19 -11.61 -0.50 -3.27
N ALA A 20 -10.54 -1.28 -3.08
CA ALA A 20 -10.22 -2.44 -3.92
C ALA A 20 -11.42 -3.40 -4.10
N VAL A 21 -12.18 -3.64 -3.02
CA VAL A 21 -13.38 -4.50 -3.05
C VAL A 21 -14.54 -3.79 -3.75
N ILE A 22 -14.77 -2.51 -3.47
CA ILE A 22 -15.85 -1.74 -4.12
C ILE A 22 -15.62 -1.64 -5.63
N ILE A 23 -14.42 -1.27 -6.06
CA ILE A 23 -14.05 -1.11 -7.47
C ILE A 23 -14.25 -2.43 -8.23
N THR A 24 -13.75 -3.54 -7.68
CA THR A 24 -13.86 -4.84 -8.34
C THR A 24 -15.30 -5.36 -8.38
N ALA A 25 -16.10 -5.09 -7.36
CA ALA A 25 -17.53 -5.41 -7.36
C ALA A 25 -18.32 -4.57 -8.38
N LEU A 26 -18.02 -3.28 -8.52
CA LEU A 26 -18.62 -2.42 -9.54
C LEU A 26 -18.19 -2.83 -10.96
N ALA A 27 -16.91 -3.18 -11.13
CA ALA A 27 -16.38 -3.70 -12.39
C ALA A 27 -17.08 -5.00 -12.82
N ALA A 28 -17.34 -5.91 -11.86
CA ALA A 28 -18.11 -7.13 -12.11
C ALA A 28 -19.55 -6.83 -12.56
N GLU A 29 -20.21 -5.85 -11.93
CA GLU A 29 -21.55 -5.38 -12.31
C GLU A 29 -21.54 -4.74 -13.71
N GLU A 30 -20.55 -3.92 -14.05
CA GLU A 30 -20.49 -3.31 -15.38
C GLU A 30 -20.17 -4.35 -16.47
N ALA A 31 -19.25 -5.29 -16.18
CA ALA A 31 -18.88 -6.36 -17.10
C ALA A 31 -19.95 -7.46 -17.21
N GLN A 32 -20.89 -7.52 -16.27
CA GLN A 32 -21.86 -8.61 -16.10
C GLN A 32 -21.21 -10.00 -16.01
N THR A 33 -20.05 -10.07 -15.33
CA THR A 33 -19.28 -11.28 -15.10
C THR A 33 -18.38 -11.12 -13.89
N ASP A 34 -18.20 -12.20 -13.15
CA ASP A 34 -17.20 -12.38 -12.09
C ASP A 34 -15.89 -12.98 -12.64
N GLY A 35 -15.82 -13.35 -13.93
CA GLY A 35 -14.63 -13.89 -14.58
C GLY A 35 -13.53 -12.86 -14.87
N ALA A 36 -12.42 -13.30 -15.47
CA ALA A 36 -11.24 -12.45 -15.74
C ALA A 36 -11.55 -11.16 -16.52
N ALA A 37 -12.56 -11.20 -17.40
CA ALA A 37 -12.98 -10.07 -18.22
C ALA A 37 -13.52 -8.87 -17.42
N LEU A 38 -13.80 -9.01 -16.11
CA LEU A 38 -14.16 -7.86 -15.27
C LEU A 38 -12.99 -6.87 -15.11
N SER A 39 -11.75 -7.34 -15.23
CA SER A 39 -10.55 -6.48 -15.13
C SER A 39 -10.54 -5.35 -16.16
N ASP A 40 -11.09 -5.59 -17.36
CA ASP A 40 -11.20 -4.58 -18.43
C ASP A 40 -12.05 -3.37 -18.03
N LYS A 41 -12.81 -3.46 -16.93
CA LYS A 41 -13.67 -2.39 -16.41
C LYS A 41 -13.06 -1.61 -15.27
N ILE A 42 -12.09 -2.18 -14.54
CA ILE A 42 -11.58 -1.60 -13.29
C ILE A 42 -11.11 -0.16 -13.48
N ASN A 43 -10.25 0.11 -14.47
CA ASN A 43 -9.76 1.47 -14.71
C ASN A 43 -10.88 2.43 -15.11
N GLY A 44 -11.92 1.96 -15.80
CA GLY A 44 -13.07 2.78 -16.19
C GLY A 44 -13.96 3.16 -15.02
N ILE A 45 -14.01 2.34 -13.96
CA ILE A 45 -14.80 2.62 -12.76
C ILE A 45 -14.33 3.89 -12.05
N THR A 46 -13.07 4.29 -12.20
CA THR A 46 -12.44 5.35 -11.39
C THR A 46 -12.09 6.63 -12.16
N ARG A 47 -12.62 6.82 -13.38
CA ARG A 47 -12.32 8.02 -14.19
C ARG A 47 -13.39 8.37 -15.23
N GLY A 48 -13.57 9.67 -15.45
CA GLY A 48 -14.22 10.22 -16.66
C GLY A 48 -15.75 10.16 -16.70
N GLY A 49 -16.36 9.39 -15.81
CA GLY A 49 -17.81 9.27 -15.65
C GLY A 49 -18.44 10.27 -14.66
N GLU A 50 -19.66 9.94 -14.23
CA GLU A 50 -20.38 10.67 -13.19
C GLU A 50 -19.88 10.25 -11.80
N LYS A 51 -19.43 11.24 -11.00
CA LYS A 51 -18.86 11.00 -9.68
C LYS A 51 -19.85 10.32 -8.74
N CYS A 52 -19.40 9.25 -8.08
CA CYS A 52 -20.13 8.54 -7.04
C CYS A 52 -19.13 8.05 -5.97
N THR A 53 -19.58 7.89 -4.73
CA THR A 53 -18.66 7.64 -3.59
C THR A 53 -19.07 6.43 -2.75
N THR A 54 -20.15 5.75 -3.10
CA THR A 54 -20.62 4.55 -2.40
C THR A 54 -21.00 3.49 -3.42
N TYR A 55 -20.87 2.22 -3.04
CA TYR A 55 -21.28 1.10 -3.90
C TYR A 55 -22.72 1.24 -4.38
N ALA A 56 -23.66 1.56 -3.47
CA ALA A 56 -25.08 1.67 -3.80
C ALA A 56 -25.37 2.76 -4.84
N ASP A 57 -24.73 3.93 -4.71
CA ASP A 57 -24.92 5.05 -5.63
C ASP A 57 -24.30 4.73 -7.01
N CYS A 58 -23.08 4.21 -7.04
CA CYS A 58 -22.42 3.80 -8.27
C CYS A 58 -23.18 2.67 -8.98
N LEU A 59 -23.66 1.67 -8.23
CA LEU A 59 -24.47 0.58 -8.78
C LEU A 59 -25.76 1.08 -9.42
N ALA A 60 -26.41 2.11 -8.84
CA ALA A 60 -27.59 2.72 -9.42
C ALA A 60 -27.30 3.40 -10.76
N LEU A 61 -26.15 4.08 -10.87
CA LEU A 61 -25.68 4.71 -12.11
C LEU A 61 -25.33 3.66 -13.18
N ILE A 62 -24.58 2.61 -12.83
CA ILE A 62 -24.25 1.49 -13.72
C ILE A 62 -25.53 0.84 -14.26
N LYS A 63 -26.52 0.56 -13.40
CA LYS A 63 -27.82 -0.01 -13.80
C LYS A 63 -28.63 0.92 -14.70
N ALA A 64 -28.42 2.23 -14.61
CA ALA A 64 -29.01 3.22 -15.50
C ALA A 64 -28.26 3.34 -16.84
N GLY A 65 -27.14 2.63 -17.02
CA GLY A 65 -26.27 2.73 -18.20
C GLY A 65 -25.43 4.01 -18.21
N THR A 66 -25.15 4.58 -17.03
CA THR A 66 -24.31 5.75 -16.85
C THR A 66 -22.89 5.31 -16.52
N ASP A 67 -21.92 5.92 -17.20
CA ASP A 67 -20.50 5.77 -16.92
C ASP A 67 -20.20 6.38 -15.54
N VAL A 68 -19.49 5.65 -14.67
CA VAL A 68 -19.24 6.08 -13.29
C VAL A 68 -17.81 6.55 -13.11
N ASP A 69 -17.62 7.38 -12.10
CA ASP A 69 -16.31 7.81 -11.64
C ASP A 69 -16.30 7.67 -10.11
N TYR A 70 -15.97 6.47 -9.65
CA TYR A 70 -15.89 6.14 -8.24
C TYR A 70 -14.70 6.85 -7.61
N ASP A 71 -14.99 7.66 -6.60
CA ASP A 71 -14.02 8.39 -5.80
C ASP A 71 -14.24 7.99 -4.34
N GLY A 72 -13.39 7.07 -3.88
CA GLY A 72 -13.61 6.21 -2.73
C GLY A 72 -13.11 6.79 -1.41
N ALA A 73 -12.95 5.90 -0.43
CA ALA A 73 -12.53 6.27 0.92
C ALA A 73 -11.04 6.65 1.01
N SER A 74 -10.19 6.10 0.15
CA SER A 74 -8.73 6.33 0.09
C SER A 74 -8.34 7.60 -0.68
N GLY A 75 -9.28 8.19 -1.44
CA GLY A 75 -9.08 9.42 -2.21
C GLY A 75 -9.21 9.20 -3.71
N PRO A 76 -8.64 10.08 -4.56
CA PRO A 76 -8.83 9.99 -6.00
C PRO A 76 -8.13 8.75 -6.57
N LEU A 77 -8.92 7.82 -7.10
CA LEU A 77 -8.48 6.52 -7.61
C LEU A 77 -8.21 6.52 -9.12
N GLU A 78 -7.82 7.66 -9.68
CA GLU A 78 -7.72 7.88 -11.14
C GLU A 78 -6.69 6.94 -11.81
N PHE A 79 -7.11 5.73 -12.20
CA PHE A 79 -6.24 4.62 -12.61
C PHE A 79 -5.81 4.67 -14.06
N SER A 80 -4.50 4.77 -14.30
CA SER A 80 -3.86 4.63 -15.61
C SER A 80 -4.19 3.28 -16.25
N GLY A 81 -3.96 3.15 -17.56
CA GLY A 81 -4.26 1.94 -18.31
C GLY A 81 -3.55 0.67 -17.83
N ASN A 82 -2.52 0.79 -16.99
CA ASN A 82 -1.82 -0.31 -16.30
C ASN A 82 -2.31 -0.56 -14.85
N GLY A 83 -3.44 0.01 -14.43
CA GLY A 83 -4.03 -0.27 -13.12
C GLY A 83 -3.37 0.44 -11.93
N GLU A 84 -2.61 1.51 -12.20
CA GLU A 84 -1.94 2.33 -11.18
C GLU A 84 -2.59 3.71 -11.03
N PRO A 85 -2.78 4.24 -9.81
CA PRO A 85 -3.29 5.58 -9.60
C PRO A 85 -2.31 6.63 -10.13
N THR A 86 -2.86 7.62 -10.83
CA THR A 86 -2.08 8.75 -11.37
C THR A 86 -2.04 9.94 -10.42
N GLU A 87 -2.83 9.92 -9.36
CA GLU A 87 -2.89 10.96 -8.33
C GLU A 87 -2.92 10.29 -6.95
N ALA A 88 -2.26 10.91 -5.97
CA ALA A 88 -2.29 10.45 -4.59
C ALA A 88 -2.13 11.61 -3.61
N SER A 89 -2.65 11.42 -2.40
CA SER A 89 -2.45 12.31 -1.27
C SER A 89 -1.46 11.69 -0.29
N TYR A 90 -0.28 12.27 -0.16
CA TYR A 90 0.74 11.85 0.80
C TYR A 90 0.58 12.62 2.11
N GLY A 91 0.39 11.90 3.21
CA GLY A 91 0.51 12.46 4.55
C GLY A 91 1.98 12.54 4.97
N ILE A 92 2.48 13.74 5.19
CA ILE A 92 3.76 13.97 5.86
C ILE A 92 3.46 14.03 7.35
N LEU A 93 3.78 12.95 8.04
CA LEU A 93 3.53 12.76 9.47
C LEU A 93 4.78 13.16 10.26
N GLU A 94 4.61 13.87 11.37
CA GLU A 94 5.70 14.18 12.30
C GLU A 94 5.44 13.47 13.62
N PHE A 95 6.43 12.72 14.13
CA PHE A 95 6.35 12.17 15.47
C PHE A 95 6.54 13.28 16.50
N GLY A 96 5.61 13.39 17.45
CA GLY A 96 5.60 14.44 18.47
C GLY A 96 5.57 13.88 19.90
N SER A 97 5.88 14.76 20.86
CA SER A 97 5.84 14.44 22.30
C SER A 97 4.46 14.62 22.94
N ASN A 98 3.49 15.17 22.21
CA ASN A 98 2.16 15.42 22.74
C ASN A 98 1.30 14.15 22.65
N GLY A 99 1.01 13.51 23.78
CA GLY A 99 0.01 12.43 23.86
C GLY A 99 0.55 11.00 23.73
N CYS A 100 1.77 10.80 23.22
CA CYS A 100 2.33 9.46 23.01
C CYS A 100 2.30 8.56 24.27
N GLU A 101 2.59 9.11 25.45
CA GLU A 101 2.53 8.36 26.71
C GLU A 101 1.09 8.09 27.23
N GLU A 102 0.12 8.94 26.90
CA GLU A 102 -1.24 8.91 27.48
C GLU A 102 -2.29 8.29 26.56
N THR A 103 -2.25 8.63 25.28
CA THR A 103 -3.21 8.19 24.25
C THR A 103 -2.61 7.15 23.31
N LYS A 104 -1.30 6.87 23.42
CA LYS A 104 -0.50 6.12 22.45
C LYS A 104 -0.52 6.71 21.03
N GLU A 105 -0.99 7.95 20.90
CA GLU A 105 -0.94 8.68 19.65
C GLU A 105 0.37 9.46 19.61
N CYS A 106 1.32 8.96 18.83
CA CYS A 106 2.68 9.48 18.77
C CYS A 106 2.90 10.33 17.52
N ILE A 107 1.93 10.37 16.62
CA ILE A 107 1.87 11.31 15.50
C ILE A 107 1.29 12.65 15.99
N ASP A 108 2.00 13.73 15.71
CA ASP A 108 1.53 15.09 15.94
C ASP A 108 0.60 15.53 14.80
N ASN A 109 -0.69 15.33 15.00
CA ASN A 109 -1.72 15.71 14.02
C ASN A 109 -1.71 17.20 13.70
N ASP A 110 -1.26 18.08 14.62
CA ASP A 110 -1.18 19.53 14.37
C ASP A 110 -0.06 19.88 13.39
N LYS A 111 0.91 18.99 13.21
CA LYS A 111 2.03 19.14 12.27
C LYS A 111 1.89 18.29 11.02
N THR A 112 0.92 17.38 10.99
CA THR A 112 0.65 16.56 9.82
C THR A 112 0.21 17.46 8.66
N THR A 113 0.89 17.32 7.53
CA THR A 113 0.53 18.03 6.29
C THR A 113 0.24 17.03 5.18
N PHE A 114 -0.61 17.43 4.25
CA PHE A 114 -0.95 16.59 3.08
C PHE A 114 -0.43 17.25 1.81
N VAL A 115 0.24 16.45 0.98
CA VAL A 115 0.73 16.86 -0.32
C VAL A 115 0.06 15.99 -1.37
N THR A 116 -0.64 16.63 -2.31
CA THR A 116 -1.13 15.94 -3.50
C THR A 116 0.03 15.80 -4.49
N ALA A 117 0.31 14.58 -4.90
CA ALA A 117 1.26 14.27 -5.94
C ALA A 117 0.52 13.72 -7.17
N THR A 118 0.88 14.22 -8.35
CA THR A 118 0.34 13.78 -9.62
C THR A 118 1.48 13.20 -10.44
N ALA A 119 1.27 11.98 -10.95
CA ALA A 119 2.19 11.33 -11.87
C ALA A 119 2.36 12.18 -13.14
N PRO A 120 3.55 12.17 -13.77
CA PRO A 120 3.72 12.86 -15.05
C PRO A 120 2.75 12.29 -16.08
N SER A 121 2.32 13.11 -17.05
CA SER A 121 1.37 12.66 -18.08
C SER A 121 1.84 11.45 -18.91
N SER A 122 3.13 11.11 -18.86
CA SER A 122 3.69 9.91 -19.49
C SER A 122 3.39 8.62 -18.72
N ALA A 123 2.97 8.70 -17.45
CA ALA A 123 2.56 7.57 -16.62
C ALA A 123 1.10 7.15 -16.90
N ASP A 124 0.27 8.04 -17.44
CA ASP A 124 -1.05 7.69 -17.96
C ASP A 124 -0.90 7.00 -19.32
N VAL A 125 -0.90 5.66 -19.29
CA VAL A 125 -0.68 4.81 -20.45
C VAL A 125 -2.01 4.30 -21.01
N PRO A 126 -2.07 3.90 -22.29
CA PRO A 126 -3.30 3.35 -22.87
C PRO A 126 -3.80 2.12 -22.10
N GLN A 127 -5.13 1.99 -22.01
CA GLN A 127 -5.81 0.84 -21.41
C GLN A 127 -5.25 -0.49 -21.93
N GLN A 128 -4.87 -1.36 -21.00
CA GLN A 128 -4.57 -2.76 -21.29
C GLN A 128 -5.86 -3.59 -21.22
N THR A 129 -5.94 -4.61 -22.06
CA THR A 129 -7.06 -5.56 -22.10
C THR A 129 -6.55 -6.91 -21.66
N THR A 130 -7.30 -7.59 -20.79
CA THR A 130 -6.87 -8.89 -20.29
C THR A 130 -6.79 -9.93 -21.40
N THR A 131 -5.79 -10.80 -21.30
CA THR A 131 -5.64 -11.97 -22.17
C THR A 131 -6.13 -13.26 -21.51
N ALA A 132 -6.48 -13.20 -20.22
CA ALA A 132 -6.97 -14.34 -19.47
C ALA A 132 -8.41 -14.70 -19.85
N THR A 133 -8.73 -15.99 -19.78
CA THR A 133 -10.02 -16.53 -20.23
C THR A 133 -10.78 -17.25 -19.12
N ARG A 134 -10.56 -16.88 -17.85
CA ARG A 134 -11.31 -17.47 -16.73
C ARG A 134 -12.77 -17.03 -16.82
N GLU A 135 -13.66 -17.99 -17.05
CA GLU A 135 -15.10 -17.78 -17.03
C GLU A 135 -15.60 -17.63 -15.58
N GLY A 136 -16.58 -16.76 -15.39
CA GLY A 136 -17.25 -16.59 -14.10
C GLY A 136 -18.23 -17.74 -13.79
N ASP A 137 -18.52 -17.95 -12.51
CA ASP A 137 -19.56 -18.88 -12.03
C ASP A 137 -20.82 -18.15 -11.50
N GLY A 138 -20.78 -16.81 -11.53
CA GLY A 138 -21.81 -15.92 -11.08
C GLY A 138 -21.87 -15.78 -9.56
N GLU A 139 -20.84 -16.14 -8.81
CA GLU A 139 -20.68 -15.84 -7.39
C GLU A 139 -19.42 -14.99 -7.19
N PHE A 140 -19.59 -13.73 -6.80
CA PHE A 140 -18.43 -12.86 -6.52
C PHE A 140 -17.79 -13.20 -5.18
N VAL A 141 -16.55 -13.68 -5.21
CA VAL A 141 -15.78 -14.10 -4.04
C VAL A 141 -14.46 -13.36 -3.97
N VAL A 142 -14.28 -12.60 -2.89
CA VAL A 142 -13.03 -11.94 -2.54
C VAL A 142 -12.23 -12.87 -1.64
N GLY A 143 -11.00 -13.19 -2.03
CA GLY A 143 -9.96 -13.66 -1.12
C GLY A 143 -9.16 -12.48 -0.59
N SER A 144 -8.74 -12.52 0.67
CA SER A 144 -7.70 -11.60 1.16
C SER A 144 -6.37 -12.34 1.26
N LEU A 145 -5.28 -11.64 0.94
CA LEU A 145 -3.92 -12.04 1.22
C LEU A 145 -3.26 -10.88 1.99
N LEU A 146 -3.73 -10.63 3.21
CA LEU A 146 -3.34 -9.47 4.03
C LEU A 146 -2.53 -9.97 5.25
N PRO A 147 -1.70 -9.13 5.88
CA PRO A 147 -0.75 -9.59 6.89
C PRO A 147 -1.43 -9.87 8.22
N GLU A 148 -1.55 -11.15 8.59
CA GLU A 148 -1.87 -11.57 9.97
C GLU A 148 -0.59 -11.86 10.76
N THR A 149 0.45 -12.30 10.06
CA THR A 149 1.78 -12.53 10.61
C THR A 149 2.85 -11.77 9.82
N GLY A 150 4.06 -11.69 10.37
CA GLY A 150 5.18 -11.02 9.73
C GLY A 150 5.34 -9.56 10.16
N SER A 151 6.28 -8.86 9.53
CA SER A 151 6.68 -7.50 9.93
C SER A 151 5.59 -6.45 9.64
N LEU A 152 4.66 -6.76 8.74
CA LEU A 152 3.52 -5.91 8.40
C LEU A 152 2.22 -6.27 9.15
N ALA A 153 2.24 -7.20 10.11
CA ALA A 153 1.03 -7.64 10.81
C ALA A 153 0.23 -6.52 11.51
N PHE A 154 0.87 -5.37 11.77
CA PHE A 154 0.20 -4.18 12.29
C PHE A 154 -0.80 -3.55 11.30
N LEU A 155 -0.62 -3.76 9.99
CA LEU A 155 -1.55 -3.29 8.94
C LEU A 155 -2.79 -4.20 8.79
N GLY A 156 -2.69 -5.46 9.21
CA GLY A 156 -3.75 -6.45 9.02
C GLY A 156 -5.11 -6.00 9.55
N PRO A 157 -5.24 -5.63 10.84
CA PRO A 157 -6.54 -5.28 11.43
C PRO A 157 -7.33 -4.22 10.64
N PRO A 158 -6.78 -3.03 10.31
CA PRO A 158 -7.52 -2.04 9.53
C PRO A 158 -7.81 -2.51 8.10
N GLU A 159 -6.88 -3.20 7.42
CA GLU A 159 -7.09 -3.73 6.07
C GLU A 159 -8.24 -4.76 6.03
N PHE A 160 -8.24 -5.75 6.95
CA PHE A 160 -9.33 -6.72 7.06
C PHE A 160 -10.67 -6.06 7.42
N ALA A 161 -10.65 -5.02 8.26
CA ALA A 161 -11.86 -4.27 8.59
C ALA A 161 -12.41 -3.51 7.37
N GLY A 162 -11.53 -3.01 6.50
CA GLY A 162 -11.88 -2.41 5.20
C GLY A 162 -12.59 -3.40 4.27
N VAL A 163 -11.98 -4.56 4.02
CA VAL A 163 -12.57 -5.63 3.20
C VAL A 163 -13.94 -6.05 3.73
N ASN A 164 -14.04 -6.30 5.03
CA ASN A 164 -15.28 -6.78 5.64
C ASN A 164 -16.39 -5.71 5.59
N LEU A 165 -16.06 -4.43 5.77
CA LEU A 165 -17.02 -3.34 5.62
C LEU A 165 -17.56 -3.26 4.19
N ALA A 166 -16.69 -3.33 3.19
CA ALA A 166 -17.08 -3.31 1.79
C ALA A 166 -18.05 -4.46 1.46
N ILE A 167 -17.76 -5.67 1.93
CA ILE A 167 -18.62 -6.85 1.75
C ILE A 167 -19.98 -6.67 2.43
N GLU A 168 -20.04 -6.08 3.62
CA GLU A 168 -21.30 -5.77 4.30
C GLU A 168 -22.15 -4.80 3.47
N GLU A 169 -21.58 -3.67 3.07
CA GLU A 169 -22.30 -2.63 2.31
C GLU A 169 -22.73 -3.09 0.90
N ILE A 170 -21.88 -3.87 0.22
CA ILE A 170 -22.24 -4.52 -1.05
C ILE A 170 -23.47 -5.42 -0.87
N ASN A 171 -23.47 -6.24 0.19
CA ASN A 171 -24.57 -7.17 0.45
C ASN A 171 -25.86 -6.46 0.88
N GLU A 172 -25.76 -5.36 1.63
CA GLU A 172 -26.90 -4.49 1.95
C GLU A 172 -27.51 -3.84 0.68
N ALA A 173 -26.68 -3.54 -0.31
CA ALA A 173 -27.09 -3.02 -1.61
C ALA A 173 -27.65 -4.09 -2.59
N GLY A 174 -27.71 -5.35 -2.17
CA GLY A 174 -28.26 -6.46 -2.95
C GLY A 174 -27.22 -7.41 -3.56
N GLY A 175 -25.95 -7.25 -3.21
CA GLY A 175 -24.84 -8.10 -3.66
C GLY A 175 -24.38 -7.79 -5.07
N VAL A 176 -23.54 -8.69 -5.62
CA VAL A 176 -22.92 -8.59 -6.95
C VAL A 176 -23.56 -9.62 -7.87
N LEU A 177 -23.94 -9.20 -9.07
CA LEU A 177 -24.67 -10.01 -10.05
C LEU A 177 -25.96 -10.63 -9.47
N GLY A 178 -26.57 -9.91 -8.51
CA GLY A 178 -27.78 -10.33 -7.81
C GLY A 178 -27.59 -11.46 -6.79
N LYS A 179 -26.35 -11.77 -6.39
CA LYS A 179 -26.04 -12.72 -5.32
C LYS A 179 -25.16 -12.08 -4.24
N PRO A 180 -25.23 -12.58 -2.99
CA PRO A 180 -24.34 -12.08 -1.94
C PRO A 180 -22.86 -12.29 -2.28
N ALA A 181 -22.05 -11.26 -2.10
CA ALA A 181 -20.59 -11.34 -2.14
C ALA A 181 -20.05 -12.09 -0.91
N ARG A 182 -18.97 -12.85 -1.10
CA ARG A 182 -18.30 -13.62 -0.04
C ARG A 182 -16.86 -13.17 0.16
N HIS A 183 -16.38 -13.28 1.40
CA HIS A 183 -15.00 -13.04 1.77
C HIS A 183 -14.36 -14.33 2.31
N ILE A 184 -13.15 -14.64 1.85
CA ILE A 184 -12.32 -15.73 2.35
C ILE A 184 -11.01 -15.13 2.85
N GLN A 185 -10.84 -15.13 4.16
CA GLN A 185 -9.68 -14.53 4.81
C GLN A 185 -8.41 -15.40 4.64
N GLY A 186 -7.25 -14.76 4.52
CA GLY A 186 -5.96 -15.42 4.35
C GLY A 186 -4.77 -14.53 4.69
N ASP A 187 -3.78 -15.13 5.36
CA ASP A 187 -2.53 -14.49 5.78
C ASP A 187 -1.52 -14.40 4.63
N SER A 188 -0.90 -13.23 4.47
CA SER A 188 0.24 -13.03 3.56
C SER A 188 1.57 -13.48 4.16
N GLY A 189 1.75 -13.32 5.47
CA GLY A 189 3.05 -13.41 6.13
C GLY A 189 4.10 -12.48 5.49
N ASP A 190 5.35 -12.95 5.53
CA ASP A 190 6.50 -12.34 4.87
C ASP A 190 7.08 -13.30 3.82
N THR A 191 7.89 -12.77 2.90
CA THR A 191 8.60 -13.59 1.91
C THR A 191 9.41 -14.70 2.57
N GLU A 192 10.06 -14.41 3.70
CA GLU A 192 10.95 -15.35 4.39
C GLU A 192 10.20 -16.43 5.19
N ASN A 193 8.95 -16.16 5.62
CA ASN A 193 8.14 -17.16 6.32
C ASN A 193 7.35 -18.03 5.33
N GLY A 194 7.18 -17.56 4.08
CA GLY A 194 6.67 -18.35 2.96
C GLY A 194 5.20 -18.76 3.10
N VAL A 195 4.38 -17.99 3.82
CA VAL A 195 2.96 -18.27 4.03
C VAL A 195 2.15 -18.05 2.75
N ALA A 196 2.36 -16.92 2.07
CA ALA A 196 1.53 -16.50 0.93
C ALA A 196 1.31 -17.56 -0.17
N PRO A 197 2.32 -18.33 -0.64
CA PRO A 197 2.09 -19.32 -1.69
C PRO A 197 1.04 -20.37 -1.34
N GLY A 198 0.98 -20.81 -0.07
CA GLY A 198 0.01 -21.81 0.41
C GLY A 198 -1.37 -21.19 0.69
N THR A 199 -1.41 -19.94 1.14
CA THR A 199 -2.65 -19.17 1.25
C THR A 199 -3.29 -19.00 -0.13
N VAL A 200 -2.52 -18.59 -1.15
CA VAL A 200 -3.00 -18.46 -2.53
C VAL A 200 -3.52 -19.79 -3.07
N ASP A 201 -2.82 -20.91 -2.84
CA ASP A 201 -3.33 -22.24 -3.26
C ASP A 201 -4.70 -22.54 -2.65
N THR A 202 -4.90 -22.16 -1.38
CA THR A 202 -6.18 -22.31 -0.69
C THR A 202 -7.26 -21.42 -1.26
N LEU A 203 -6.96 -20.14 -1.52
CA LEU A 203 -7.90 -19.18 -2.11
C LEU A 203 -8.32 -19.62 -3.53
N LEU A 204 -7.36 -19.99 -4.38
CA LEU A 204 -7.65 -20.48 -5.74
C LEU A 204 -8.49 -21.76 -5.72
N SER A 205 -8.26 -22.67 -4.75
CA SER A 205 -9.08 -23.87 -4.59
C SER A 205 -10.55 -23.59 -4.21
N GLN A 206 -10.81 -22.40 -3.67
CA GLN A 206 -12.15 -21.93 -3.31
C GLN A 206 -12.79 -21.03 -4.37
N ASN A 207 -12.18 -20.96 -5.57
CA ASN A 207 -12.67 -20.23 -6.73
C ASN A 207 -12.89 -18.72 -6.44
N VAL A 208 -11.91 -18.07 -5.80
CA VAL A 208 -11.91 -16.61 -5.65
C VAL A 208 -11.78 -15.91 -7.01
N ASP A 209 -12.41 -14.75 -7.14
CA ASP A 209 -12.34 -13.92 -8.36
C ASP A 209 -11.28 -12.84 -8.26
N VAL A 210 -11.10 -12.32 -7.05
CA VAL A 210 -10.18 -11.26 -6.68
C VAL A 210 -9.44 -11.68 -5.42
N ILE A 211 -8.14 -11.43 -5.38
CA ILE A 211 -7.31 -11.49 -4.18
C ILE A 211 -6.91 -10.06 -3.82
N VAL A 212 -7.44 -9.54 -2.72
CA VAL A 212 -7.02 -8.25 -2.15
C VAL A 212 -5.76 -8.47 -1.33
N GLY A 213 -4.65 -7.87 -1.75
CA GLY A 213 -3.32 -8.07 -1.18
C GLY A 213 -2.24 -8.44 -2.22
N ALA A 214 -0.99 -8.68 -1.81
CA ALA A 214 -0.49 -8.47 -0.46
C ALA A 214 -0.05 -7.02 -0.23
N ALA A 215 0.01 -6.64 1.05
CA ALA A 215 0.52 -5.32 1.44
C ALA A 215 2.02 -5.16 1.10
N SER A 216 2.82 -6.22 1.27
CA SER A 216 4.23 -6.21 0.86
C SER A 216 4.41 -6.38 -0.65
N SER A 217 5.27 -5.54 -1.24
CA SER A 217 5.70 -5.65 -2.63
C SER A 217 6.38 -7.00 -2.91
N SER A 218 7.31 -7.41 -2.05
CA SER A 218 8.06 -8.66 -2.21
C SER A 218 7.17 -9.89 -2.08
N VAL A 219 6.21 -9.88 -1.15
CA VAL A 219 5.21 -10.96 -1.03
C VAL A 219 4.34 -11.02 -2.28
N SER A 220 3.85 -9.88 -2.75
CA SER A 220 3.03 -9.80 -3.98
C SER A 220 3.77 -10.32 -5.20
N LEU A 221 5.02 -9.90 -5.42
CA LEU A 221 5.87 -10.40 -6.51
C LEU A 221 6.12 -11.91 -6.42
N SER A 222 6.13 -12.50 -5.22
CA SER A 222 6.32 -13.93 -5.04
C SER A 222 5.13 -14.79 -5.49
N VAL A 223 3.93 -14.20 -5.59
CA VAL A 223 2.68 -14.93 -5.91
C VAL A 223 1.91 -14.40 -7.11
N ILE A 224 2.23 -13.21 -7.62
CA ILE A 224 1.50 -12.56 -8.71
C ILE A 224 1.34 -13.47 -9.92
N ASP A 225 2.42 -14.12 -10.38
CA ASP A 225 2.37 -15.05 -11.52
C ASP A 225 1.40 -16.21 -11.26
N LYS A 226 1.30 -16.71 -10.04
CA LYS A 226 0.38 -17.80 -9.70
C LYS A 226 -1.08 -17.33 -9.80
N ILE A 227 -1.36 -16.12 -9.33
CA ILE A 227 -2.69 -15.52 -9.29
C ILE A 227 -3.16 -15.18 -10.72
N ILE A 228 -2.37 -14.42 -11.47
CA ILE A 228 -2.75 -13.96 -12.82
C ILE A 228 -2.85 -15.12 -13.81
N ASN A 229 -2.01 -16.17 -13.68
CA ASN A 229 -2.10 -17.36 -14.55
C ASN A 229 -3.33 -18.22 -14.24
N ALA A 230 -3.94 -18.06 -13.05
CA ALA A 230 -5.24 -18.63 -12.74
C ALA A 230 -6.41 -17.78 -13.31
N GLY A 231 -6.12 -16.61 -13.88
CA GLY A 231 -7.13 -15.65 -14.35
C GLY A 231 -7.89 -14.96 -13.21
N VAL A 232 -7.25 -14.85 -12.05
CA VAL A 232 -7.76 -14.17 -10.86
C VAL A 232 -7.07 -12.81 -10.76
N ILE A 233 -7.82 -11.79 -10.33
CA ILE A 233 -7.27 -10.45 -10.16
C ILE A 233 -6.50 -10.41 -8.85
N GLN A 234 -5.33 -9.77 -8.86
CA GLN A 234 -4.65 -9.35 -7.64
C GLN A 234 -4.81 -7.82 -7.51
N PHE A 235 -5.29 -7.37 -6.36
CA PHE A 235 -5.48 -5.95 -6.09
C PHE A 235 -4.82 -5.60 -4.77
N SER A 236 -3.67 -4.93 -4.79
CA SER A 236 -2.98 -4.56 -3.54
C SER A 236 -3.50 -3.24 -2.97
N PRO A 237 -3.83 -3.18 -1.67
CA PRO A 237 -4.15 -1.92 -1.03
C PRO A 237 -2.91 -1.06 -0.74
N ALA A 238 -1.72 -1.65 -0.59
CA ALA A 238 -0.60 -0.96 0.06
C ALA A 238 0.74 -1.01 -0.68
N ASN A 239 0.97 -1.94 -1.61
CA ASN A 239 2.32 -2.11 -2.14
C ASN A 239 2.72 -1.04 -3.17
N THR A 240 3.98 -0.61 -3.15
CA THR A 240 4.42 0.61 -3.85
C THR A 240 5.55 0.39 -4.85
N SER A 241 6.17 -0.80 -4.91
CA SER A 241 7.32 -1.06 -5.79
C SER A 241 7.03 -0.69 -7.24
N LYS A 242 7.92 0.10 -7.85
CA LYS A 242 7.81 0.50 -9.27
C LYS A 242 7.83 -0.66 -10.26
N LYS A 243 8.23 -1.86 -9.82
CA LYS A 243 8.22 -3.06 -10.68
C LYS A 243 6.82 -3.38 -11.20
N PHE A 244 5.78 -3.09 -10.42
CA PHE A 244 4.39 -3.33 -10.81
C PHE A 244 3.95 -2.46 -11.98
N SER A 245 4.44 -1.22 -12.09
CA SER A 245 4.06 -0.28 -13.15
C SER A 245 4.33 -0.81 -14.57
N THR A 246 5.24 -1.77 -14.72
CA THR A 246 5.59 -2.39 -16.00
C THR A 246 5.55 -3.92 -15.98
N TYR A 247 4.91 -4.52 -14.96
CA TYR A 247 4.83 -5.97 -14.84
C TYR A 247 3.95 -6.55 -15.97
N ASP A 248 4.31 -7.72 -16.49
CA ASP A 248 3.48 -8.43 -17.47
C ASP A 248 2.42 -9.24 -16.72
N ASP A 249 1.35 -8.57 -16.31
CA ASP A 249 0.35 -9.06 -15.36
C ASP A 249 -0.94 -9.60 -16.02
N ASN A 250 -0.95 -9.72 -17.36
CA ASN A 250 -2.15 -10.04 -18.15
C ASN A 250 -3.33 -9.07 -17.93
N ALA A 251 -3.08 -7.81 -17.56
CA ALA A 251 -4.05 -6.82 -17.11
C ALA A 251 -4.90 -7.30 -15.92
N LEU A 252 -4.32 -8.08 -15.00
CA LEU A 252 -4.99 -8.63 -13.82
C LEU A 252 -4.40 -8.14 -12.50
N TYR A 253 -3.47 -7.19 -12.53
CA TYR A 253 -2.90 -6.59 -11.34
C TYR A 253 -3.31 -5.11 -11.22
N PHE A 254 -3.68 -4.70 -10.02
CA PHE A 254 -4.07 -3.33 -9.68
C PHE A 254 -3.55 -2.97 -8.30
N ARG A 255 -3.43 -1.67 -8.01
CA ARG A 255 -3.13 -1.19 -6.66
C ARG A 255 -3.76 0.17 -6.38
N ASP A 256 -4.12 0.41 -5.13
CA ASP A 256 -4.59 1.74 -4.68
C ASP A 256 -3.44 2.62 -4.21
N ALA A 257 -2.39 2.01 -3.63
CA ALA A 257 -1.20 2.75 -3.23
C ALA A 257 -0.41 3.23 -4.46
N PRO A 258 0.02 4.51 -4.50
CA PRO A 258 0.85 5.03 -5.57
C PRO A 258 2.25 4.42 -5.60
N SER A 259 2.90 4.49 -6.77
CA SER A 259 4.27 3.99 -6.91
C SER A 259 5.29 4.76 -6.06
N ASP A 260 6.35 4.06 -5.65
CA ASP A 260 7.57 4.63 -5.08
C ASP A 260 8.22 5.72 -5.95
N ILE A 261 7.94 5.76 -7.25
CA ILE A 261 8.36 6.87 -8.13
C ILE A 261 7.82 8.21 -7.61
N LEU A 262 6.56 8.24 -7.17
CA LEU A 262 5.95 9.43 -6.59
C LEU A 262 6.43 9.65 -5.15
N GLN A 263 6.47 8.60 -4.34
CA GLN A 263 6.87 8.72 -2.94
C GLN A 263 8.33 9.19 -2.79
N GLY A 264 9.25 8.62 -3.58
CA GLY A 264 10.66 9.01 -3.59
C GLY A 264 10.87 10.48 -3.97
N GLN A 265 10.06 11.00 -4.90
CA GLN A 265 10.05 12.42 -5.25
C GLN A 265 9.51 13.29 -4.10
N VAL A 266 8.37 12.93 -3.51
CA VAL A 266 7.78 13.67 -2.38
C VAL A 266 8.72 13.68 -1.18
N LEU A 267 9.36 12.55 -0.87
CA LEU A 267 10.32 12.44 0.21
C LEU A 267 11.57 13.30 -0.07
N ALA A 268 12.10 13.26 -1.30
CA ALA A 268 13.22 14.12 -1.68
C ALA A 268 12.88 15.61 -1.55
N ASP A 269 11.72 16.03 -2.05
CA ASP A 269 11.25 17.42 -1.98
C ASP A 269 11.06 17.87 -0.52
N THR A 270 10.60 16.98 0.35
CA THR A 270 10.46 17.23 1.79
C THR A 270 11.83 17.45 2.44
N ILE A 271 12.76 16.52 2.25
CA ILE A 271 14.13 16.60 2.80
C ILE A 271 14.83 17.89 2.33
N ILE A 272 14.74 18.22 1.05
CA ILE A 272 15.33 19.44 0.47
C ILE A 272 14.63 20.70 1.00
N GLY A 273 13.31 20.67 1.10
CA GLY A 273 12.49 21.77 1.64
C GLY A 273 12.85 22.12 3.08
N ASP A 274 13.18 21.10 3.88
CA ASP A 274 13.66 21.23 5.26
C ASP A 274 15.12 21.73 5.35
N GLY A 275 15.83 21.80 4.22
CA GLY A 275 17.17 22.35 4.11
C GLY A 275 18.31 21.33 4.18
N HIS A 276 18.00 20.05 4.03
CA HIS A 276 18.96 18.95 4.04
C HIS A 276 19.41 18.58 2.61
N SER A 277 20.64 18.08 2.47
CA SER A 277 21.25 17.84 1.15
C SER A 277 22.22 16.66 1.07
N ASN A 278 22.63 16.12 2.21
CA ASN A 278 23.58 15.01 2.34
C ASN A 278 22.90 13.88 3.11
N VAL A 279 22.20 13.02 2.38
CA VAL A 279 21.33 12.00 2.95
C VAL A 279 22.06 10.67 3.07
N TYR A 280 21.91 9.97 4.18
CA TYR A 280 22.27 8.55 4.28
C TYR A 280 21.01 7.70 4.36
N ALA A 281 20.99 6.53 3.70
CA ALA A 281 19.83 5.65 3.71
C ALA A 281 20.12 4.31 4.40
N LEU A 282 19.25 3.90 5.33
CA LEU A 282 19.20 2.56 5.90
C LEU A 282 18.05 1.82 5.22
N VAL A 283 18.34 0.74 4.49
CA VAL A 283 17.43 0.21 3.47
C VAL A 283 17.17 -1.28 3.67
N LEU A 284 15.90 -1.64 3.77
CA LEU A 284 15.44 -3.02 3.79
C LEU A 284 15.94 -3.77 2.54
N ASN A 285 16.52 -4.96 2.75
CA ASN A 285 17.04 -5.79 1.66
C ASN A 285 15.94 -6.56 0.91
N ASP A 286 15.07 -5.84 0.21
CA ASP A 286 14.03 -6.42 -0.62
C ASP A 286 13.67 -5.53 -1.84
N ASP A 287 12.70 -5.98 -2.63
CA ASP A 287 12.29 -5.30 -3.88
C ASP A 287 11.53 -3.98 -3.65
N TYR A 288 11.02 -3.76 -2.45
CA TYR A 288 10.47 -2.47 -2.02
C TYR A 288 11.60 -1.53 -1.63
N GLY A 289 12.43 -1.92 -0.66
CA GLY A 289 13.44 -1.05 -0.08
C GLY A 289 14.47 -0.58 -1.10
N THR A 290 15.02 -1.51 -1.89
CA THR A 290 16.02 -1.17 -2.91
C THR A 290 15.42 -0.37 -4.07
N GLY A 291 14.15 -0.61 -4.41
CA GLY A 291 13.42 0.13 -5.43
C GLY A 291 13.19 1.59 -5.03
N LEU A 292 12.67 1.80 -3.82
CA LEU A 292 12.42 3.13 -3.27
C LEU A 292 13.72 3.92 -3.05
N LEU A 293 14.83 3.26 -2.67
CA LEU A 293 16.14 3.91 -2.60
C LEU A 293 16.56 4.50 -3.96
N GLU A 294 16.32 3.79 -5.06
CA GLU A 294 16.65 4.30 -6.40
C GLU A 294 15.80 5.53 -6.75
N ASP A 295 14.52 5.52 -6.42
CA ASP A 295 13.60 6.61 -6.72
C ASP A 295 13.89 7.84 -5.85
N LEU A 296 14.20 7.63 -4.56
CA LEU A 296 14.69 8.68 -3.66
C LEU A 296 16.00 9.30 -4.17
N LYS A 297 16.98 8.48 -4.59
CA LYS A 297 18.24 8.97 -5.18
C LYS A 297 17.96 9.87 -6.38
N SER A 298 17.09 9.42 -7.29
CA SER A 298 16.69 10.19 -8.47
C SER A 298 16.04 11.54 -8.08
N GLY A 299 15.13 11.53 -7.11
CA GLY A 299 14.47 12.76 -6.61
C GLY A 299 15.46 13.75 -5.98
N LEU A 300 16.34 13.27 -5.10
CA LEU A 300 17.33 14.10 -4.41
C LEU A 300 18.31 14.74 -5.42
N GLU A 301 18.85 13.96 -6.35
CA GLU A 301 19.77 14.46 -7.38
C GLU A 301 19.11 15.52 -8.27
N GLY A 302 17.84 15.31 -8.63
CA GLY A 302 17.04 16.27 -9.40
C GLY A 302 16.86 17.61 -8.68
N GLY A 303 16.77 17.59 -7.35
CA GLY A 303 16.64 18.76 -6.49
C GLY A 303 17.97 19.36 -5.98
N GLY A 304 19.11 18.77 -6.36
CA GLY A 304 20.45 19.26 -5.98
C GLY A 304 20.98 18.75 -4.64
N ALA A 305 20.35 17.72 -4.06
CA ALA A 305 20.82 16.94 -2.93
C ALA A 305 21.45 15.61 -3.40
N THR A 306 22.06 14.86 -2.47
CA THR A 306 22.70 13.58 -2.79
C THR A 306 22.56 12.56 -1.67
N VAL A 307 22.56 11.27 -2.04
CA VAL A 307 22.76 10.19 -1.07
C VAL A 307 24.28 9.96 -0.92
N VAL A 308 24.82 10.27 0.26
CA VAL A 308 26.27 10.17 0.55
C VAL A 308 26.71 8.74 0.88
N GLY A 309 25.75 7.87 1.20
CA GLY A 309 25.93 6.44 1.41
C GLY A 309 24.60 5.75 1.71
N ASP A 310 24.59 4.44 1.58
CA ASP A 310 23.47 3.60 1.99
C ASP A 310 23.96 2.28 2.59
N SER A 311 23.19 1.73 3.53
CA SER A 311 23.39 0.40 4.09
C SER A 311 22.13 -0.42 3.88
N VAL A 312 22.30 -1.54 3.18
CA VAL A 312 21.22 -2.51 2.96
C VAL A 312 21.25 -3.54 4.09
N TYR A 313 20.17 -3.63 4.86
CA TYR A 313 20.09 -4.48 6.05
C TYR A 313 19.17 -5.70 5.87
N ASP A 314 19.49 -6.79 6.57
CA ASP A 314 18.58 -7.93 6.75
C ASP A 314 17.61 -7.59 7.89
N PRO A 315 16.27 -7.59 7.68
CA PRO A 315 15.32 -7.26 8.74
C PRO A 315 15.40 -8.23 9.94
N LYS A 316 15.96 -9.42 9.72
CA LYS A 316 16.18 -10.46 10.74
C LYS A 316 17.56 -10.41 11.37
N ALA A 317 18.37 -9.41 11.07
CA ALA A 317 19.65 -9.20 11.73
C ALA A 317 19.47 -9.17 13.25
N ALA A 318 20.46 -9.69 14.00
CA ALA A 318 20.39 -9.72 15.46
C ALA A 318 20.43 -8.30 16.06
N ASP A 319 21.20 -7.41 15.43
CA ASP A 319 21.31 -5.99 15.70
C ASP A 319 21.64 -5.25 14.39
N PHE A 320 21.58 -3.91 14.43
CA PHE A 320 21.82 -3.02 13.29
C PHE A 320 23.04 -2.12 13.54
N SER A 321 23.97 -2.56 14.39
CA SER A 321 25.06 -1.70 14.89
C SER A 321 26.02 -1.29 13.79
N ALA A 322 26.33 -2.19 12.84
CA ALA A 322 27.25 -1.93 11.74
C ALA A 322 26.68 -0.91 10.74
N GLU A 323 25.41 -1.05 10.38
CA GLU A 323 24.72 -0.15 9.45
C GLU A 323 24.60 1.27 10.05
N VAL A 324 24.34 1.37 11.35
CA VAL A 324 24.31 2.67 12.07
C VAL A 324 25.72 3.27 12.20
N GLU A 325 26.77 2.46 12.42
CA GLU A 325 28.16 2.93 12.43
C GLU A 325 28.58 3.49 11.07
N ASP A 326 28.17 2.84 9.98
CA ASP A 326 28.44 3.29 8.61
C ASP A 326 27.70 4.60 8.31
N ALA A 327 26.43 4.72 8.71
CA ALA A 327 25.67 5.97 8.61
C ALA A 327 26.35 7.12 9.37
N LYS A 328 26.81 6.85 10.60
CA LYS A 328 27.53 7.82 11.42
C LYS A 328 28.88 8.21 10.83
N GLY A 329 29.61 7.26 10.26
CA GLY A 329 30.90 7.50 9.61
C GLY A 329 30.79 8.37 8.35
N ALA A 330 29.62 8.37 7.70
CA ALA A 330 29.33 9.18 6.52
C ALA A 330 29.02 10.66 6.83
N ASP A 331 28.76 11.01 8.10
CA ASP A 331 28.45 12.37 8.57
C ASP A 331 27.32 13.08 7.78
N PRO A 332 26.13 12.45 7.63
CA PRO A 332 25.02 13.03 6.86
C PRO A 332 24.32 14.16 7.62
N ASP A 333 23.62 15.03 6.88
CA ASP A 333 22.72 16.02 7.47
C ASP A 333 21.26 15.53 7.62
N ALA A 334 20.92 14.39 7.01
CA ALA A 334 19.67 13.67 7.21
C ALA A 334 19.84 12.15 7.01
N ILE A 335 19.05 11.34 7.72
CA ILE A 335 18.99 9.89 7.56
C ILE A 335 17.58 9.51 7.12
N VAL A 336 17.47 8.65 6.11
CA VAL A 336 16.22 8.00 5.71
C VAL A 336 16.28 6.55 6.13
N ILE A 337 15.21 6.06 6.77
CA ILE A 337 15.02 4.63 7.04
C ILE A 337 13.91 4.13 6.12
N ILE A 338 14.22 3.12 5.30
CA ILE A 338 13.26 2.44 4.43
C ILE A 338 13.07 1.04 4.99
N GLY A 339 11.95 0.81 5.67
CA GLY A 339 11.73 -0.40 6.44
C GLY A 339 10.32 -0.54 7.00
N PHE A 340 10.12 -1.59 7.81
CA PHE A 340 8.85 -1.89 8.49
C PHE A 340 9.01 -1.81 10.02
N ASP A 341 8.56 -2.84 10.74
CA ASP A 341 8.55 -2.89 12.21
C ASP A 341 9.96 -2.84 12.84
N GLU A 342 10.96 -3.37 12.14
CA GLU A 342 12.35 -3.42 12.59
C GLU A 342 12.99 -2.03 12.69
N THR A 343 12.36 -1.02 12.09
CA THR A 343 12.78 0.39 12.19
C THR A 343 12.88 0.88 13.62
N SER A 344 12.03 0.39 14.53
CA SER A 344 12.11 0.70 15.96
C SER A 344 13.45 0.29 16.58
N ARG A 345 13.98 -0.87 16.20
CA ARG A 345 15.28 -1.39 16.65
C ARG A 345 16.43 -0.62 16.04
N ILE A 346 16.31 -0.20 14.77
CA ILE A 346 17.29 0.66 14.10
C ILE A 346 17.37 2.01 14.82
N LEU A 347 16.24 2.67 15.05
CA LEU A 347 16.16 3.95 15.76
C LEU A 347 16.70 3.84 17.19
N THR A 348 16.38 2.76 17.91
CA THR A 348 16.97 2.49 19.25
C THR A 348 18.50 2.43 19.16
N THR A 349 19.03 1.69 18.18
CA THR A 349 20.48 1.59 17.94
C THR A 349 21.09 2.96 17.60
N MET A 350 20.41 3.78 16.79
CA MET A 350 20.84 5.13 16.45
C MET A 350 20.93 6.04 17.68
N ILE A 351 19.94 5.98 18.58
CA ILE A 351 19.93 6.73 19.84
C ILE A 351 21.09 6.29 20.74
N GLU A 352 21.28 4.98 20.92
CA GLU A 352 22.39 4.43 21.72
C GLU A 352 23.77 4.83 21.17
N GLN A 353 23.89 4.95 19.85
CA GLN A 353 25.12 5.38 19.19
C GLN A 353 25.25 6.90 19.03
N GLY A 354 24.27 7.71 19.45
CA GLY A 354 24.31 9.18 19.38
C GLY A 354 24.25 9.72 17.95
N ILE A 355 23.39 9.13 17.11
CA ILE A 355 22.97 9.63 15.80
C ILE A 355 21.46 9.48 15.63
N GLY A 356 20.70 9.61 16.73
CA GLY A 356 19.25 9.48 16.72
C GLY A 356 18.55 10.76 16.25
N PRO A 357 17.20 10.79 16.28
CA PRO A 357 16.40 11.97 15.91
C PRO A 357 16.71 13.26 16.71
N SER A 358 17.41 13.17 17.85
CA SER A 358 17.90 14.33 18.60
C SER A 358 19.22 14.90 18.07
N ASP A 359 19.95 14.14 17.26
CA ASP A 359 21.29 14.47 16.77
C ASP A 359 21.30 14.80 15.27
N VAL A 360 20.44 14.16 14.48
CA VAL A 360 20.29 14.33 13.02
C VAL A 360 18.82 14.27 12.62
N ALA A 361 18.45 14.89 11.50
CA ALA A 361 17.10 14.73 10.95
C ALA A 361 16.91 13.28 10.50
N VAL A 362 15.79 12.66 10.88
CA VAL A 362 15.45 11.29 10.52
C VAL A 362 14.08 11.27 9.85
N TYR A 363 14.02 10.65 8.68
CA TYR A 363 12.82 10.49 7.88
C TYR A 363 12.48 9.00 7.74
N GLY A 364 11.21 8.67 7.84
CA GLY A 364 10.67 7.35 7.49
C GLY A 364 9.90 7.39 6.19
N VAL A 365 9.36 6.24 5.82
CA VAL A 365 8.51 6.02 4.64
C VAL A 365 7.16 5.45 5.07
N ASP A 366 6.34 5.05 4.11
CA ASP A 366 5.01 4.48 4.36
C ASP A 366 5.06 3.20 5.23
N GLY A 367 6.13 2.41 5.11
CA GLY A 367 6.38 1.27 6.00
C GLY A 367 6.63 1.63 7.47
N ASN A 368 6.81 2.92 7.79
CA ASN A 368 7.07 3.44 9.13
C ASN A 368 5.87 4.19 9.74
N MET A 369 4.71 4.13 9.09
CA MET A 369 3.54 4.90 9.48
C MET A 369 2.90 4.37 10.76
N GLY A 370 2.24 5.30 11.46
CA GLY A 370 1.32 5.00 12.56
C GLY A 370 1.98 4.84 13.93
N ASN A 371 1.12 4.59 14.91
CA ASN A 371 1.53 4.43 16.30
C ASN A 371 2.33 3.13 16.52
N ALA A 372 2.21 2.14 15.62
CA ALA A 372 2.90 0.87 15.70
C ALA A 372 4.43 1.03 15.82
N LEU A 373 5.01 2.00 15.12
CA LEU A 373 6.43 2.30 15.26
C LEU A 373 6.77 2.80 16.68
N ALA A 374 5.96 3.70 17.21
CA ALA A 374 6.18 4.31 18.52
C ALA A 374 5.88 3.37 19.70
N GLU A 375 4.94 2.44 19.56
CA GLU A 375 4.63 1.42 20.59
C GLU A 375 5.81 0.52 20.93
N ASN A 376 6.81 0.43 20.05
CA ASN A 376 8.01 -0.37 20.24
C ASN A 376 9.11 0.32 21.07
N PHE A 377 8.93 1.60 21.45
CA PHE A 377 9.89 2.32 22.29
C PHE A 377 9.51 2.26 23.77
N GLU A 378 10.51 2.19 24.65
CA GLU A 378 10.29 2.41 26.09
C GLU A 378 9.99 3.88 26.37
N ALA A 379 9.07 4.17 27.29
CA ALA A 379 8.73 5.54 27.67
C ALA A 379 9.97 6.36 28.09
N GLY A 380 10.17 7.51 27.46
CA GLY A 380 11.31 8.41 27.70
C GLY A 380 12.57 8.12 26.87
N THR A 381 12.49 7.18 25.92
CA THR A 381 13.42 7.04 24.78
C THR A 381 13.04 8.06 23.71
#